data_AF-A0A844X9G2-F1
#
_entry.id   AF-A0A844X9G2-F1
#
_cell.length_a   1.000
_cell.length_b   1.000
_cell.length_c   1.000
_cell.angle_alpha   90.00
_cell.angle_beta   90.00
_cell.angle_gamma   90.00
#
_symmetry.space_group_name_H-M   'P 1'
#
loop_
_entity.id
_entity.type
_entity.pdbx_description
1 polymer ?
#
loop_
_entity_poly.entity_id
_entity_poly.type
_entity_poly.pdbx_seq_one_letter_code
_entity_poly.pdbx_strand_id
1 'polypeptide(L)'
;GELVWQVEFDIYGRIREDTFNNQPFIPFRQLGQYEDVETGLYYNRFRYYNPETGLYISQDPIGLAGNNPNFYAYVHDSNTMVDVFGLFFGKVIGNAQTTGTFGHSTISKIIANIYSIDPRVQRVTMDLGYKKLLGGGNFKYGPRPDVGVLYKNGRVKIIEIASKTDKINDLISRNKNFMNINNIDGDVKVNRLAQFMEKIKSKFKIKCK
;
A
#
# COMPACT_ATOMS: atom_id res chain seq x y z
N GLY A 1 -9.70 -29.19 15.17
CA GLY A 1 -8.28 -28.88 15.41
C GLY A 1 -8.06 -28.76 16.89
N GLU A 2 -6.83 -28.97 17.34
CA GLU A 2 -6.40 -28.79 18.74
C GLU A 2 -5.70 -27.43 18.89
N LEU A 3 -5.93 -26.74 20.00
CA LEU A 3 -5.28 -25.46 20.28
C LEU A 3 -3.83 -25.71 20.70
N VAL A 4 -2.87 -25.24 19.91
CA VAL A 4 -1.43 -25.42 20.17
C VAL A 4 -0.74 -24.15 20.64
N TRP A 5 -1.36 -22.98 20.48
CA TRP A 5 -0.82 -21.69 20.92
C TRP A 5 -1.90 -20.59 20.87
N GLN A 6 -1.93 -19.76 21.90
CA GLN A 6 -2.72 -18.53 22.01
C GLN A 6 -1.88 -17.50 22.79
N VAL A 7 -2.02 -16.23 22.41
CA VAL A 7 -1.31 -15.12 23.03
C VAL A 7 -2.21 -13.89 23.09
N GLU A 8 -2.08 -13.10 24.15
CA GLU A 8 -2.65 -11.77 24.28
C GLU A 8 -1.53 -10.73 24.22
N PHE A 9 -1.71 -9.71 23.40
CA PHE A 9 -0.77 -8.60 23.25
C PHE A 9 -1.30 -7.33 23.90
N ASP A 10 -0.40 -6.46 24.38
CA ASP A 10 -0.73 -5.08 24.67
C ASP A 10 -0.80 -4.22 23.38
N ILE A 11 -1.03 -2.91 23.55
CA ILE A 11 -1.17 -1.96 22.43
C ILE A 11 0.10 -1.82 21.57
N TYR A 12 1.27 -2.20 22.09
CA TYR A 12 2.56 -2.19 21.42
C TYR A 12 3.03 -3.59 21.01
N GLY A 13 2.24 -4.64 21.22
CA GLY A 13 2.60 -5.99 20.80
C GLY A 13 3.47 -6.74 21.81
N ARG A 14 3.65 -6.22 23.03
CA ARG A 14 4.26 -6.99 24.11
C ARG A 14 3.29 -8.08 24.54
N ILE A 15 3.81 -9.27 24.80
CA ILE A 15 3.01 -10.38 25.32
C ILE A 15 2.57 -10.04 26.76
N ARG A 16 1.26 -10.07 27.00
CA ARG A 16 0.67 -9.96 28.33
C ARG A 16 0.46 -11.34 28.95
N GLU A 17 -0.12 -12.24 28.17
CA GLU A 17 -0.41 -13.61 28.56
C GLU A 17 -0.18 -14.53 27.36
N ASP A 18 0.33 -15.74 27.57
CA ASP A 18 0.36 -16.81 26.58
C ASP A 18 -0.07 -18.15 27.19
N THR A 19 -0.31 -19.15 26.34
CA THR A 19 -0.75 -20.50 26.78
C THR A 19 0.31 -21.26 27.58
N PHE A 20 1.56 -20.78 27.65
CA PHE A 20 2.71 -21.51 28.21
C PHE A 20 3.57 -20.68 29.17
N ASN A 21 2.97 -19.77 29.94
CA ASN A 21 3.67 -18.94 30.95
C ASN A 21 4.88 -18.17 30.42
N ASN A 22 4.75 -17.51 29.27
CA ASN A 22 5.82 -16.78 28.59
C ASN A 22 7.04 -17.66 28.24
N GLN A 23 6.80 -18.91 27.85
CA GLN A 23 7.77 -19.71 27.08
C GLN A 23 7.36 -19.80 25.61
N PRO A 24 7.29 -18.68 24.86
CA PRO A 24 6.86 -18.71 23.48
C PRO A 24 7.94 -19.36 22.62
N PHE A 25 7.77 -20.64 22.26
CA PHE A 25 8.56 -21.25 21.19
C PHE A 25 8.21 -20.65 19.81
N ILE A 26 7.06 -19.95 19.73
CA ILE A 26 6.62 -19.23 18.53
C ILE A 26 7.25 -17.82 18.56
N PRO A 27 8.15 -17.49 17.62
CA PRO A 27 8.84 -16.20 17.59
C PRO A 27 7.99 -15.09 16.96
N PHE A 28 6.80 -15.39 16.46
CA PHE A 28 5.93 -14.39 15.85
C PHE A 28 5.29 -13.50 16.91
N ARG A 29 5.27 -12.19 16.64
CA ARG A 29 4.64 -11.18 17.51
C ARG A 29 3.45 -10.58 16.77
N GLN A 30 3.35 -9.24 16.67
CA GLN A 30 2.35 -8.66 15.78
C GLN A 30 2.68 -8.96 14.31
N LEU A 31 1.75 -8.64 13.40
CA LEU A 31 1.88 -8.94 11.98
C LEU A 31 3.24 -8.48 11.42
N GLY A 32 4.02 -9.42 10.87
CA GLY A 32 5.32 -9.14 10.26
C GLY A 32 6.50 -9.02 11.23
N GLN A 33 6.29 -9.14 12.55
CA GLN A 33 7.33 -9.08 13.57
C GLN A 33 7.85 -10.46 13.97
N TYR A 34 9.16 -10.56 14.15
CA TYR A 34 9.85 -11.72 14.70
C TYR A 34 10.63 -11.31 15.94
N GLU A 35 10.43 -11.95 17.10
CA GLU A 35 11.21 -11.64 18.29
C GLU A 35 12.64 -12.15 18.17
N ASP A 36 13.57 -11.25 18.43
CA ASP A 36 14.95 -11.57 18.76
C ASP A 36 15.05 -11.77 20.28
N VAL A 37 15.14 -13.03 20.71
CA VAL A 37 15.11 -13.42 22.13
C VAL A 37 16.34 -12.91 22.88
N GLU A 38 17.49 -12.72 22.21
CA GLU A 38 18.70 -12.22 22.87
C GLU A 38 18.55 -10.76 23.33
N THR A 39 17.77 -9.97 22.58
CA THR A 39 17.60 -8.54 22.82
C THR A 39 16.22 -8.17 23.36
N GLY A 40 15.23 -9.05 23.22
CA GLY A 40 13.82 -8.75 23.50
C GLY A 40 13.18 -7.76 22.51
N LEU A 41 13.88 -7.45 21.41
CA LEU A 41 13.39 -6.57 20.35
C LEU A 41 12.69 -7.37 19.26
N TYR A 42 11.83 -6.70 18.51
CA TYR A 42 11.09 -7.32 17.42
C TYR A 42 11.66 -6.88 16.07
N TYR A 43 12.15 -7.83 15.29
CA TYR A 43 12.69 -7.61 13.97
C TYR A 43 11.58 -7.43 12.93
N ASN A 44 11.53 -6.24 12.33
CA ASN A 44 10.77 -5.91 11.12
C ASN A 44 11.73 -5.62 9.98
N ARG A 45 12.36 -6.66 9.45
CA ARG A 45 13.21 -6.65 8.24
C ARG A 45 14.30 -5.58 8.18
N PHE A 46 13.95 -4.31 7.97
CA PHE A 46 14.91 -3.21 7.94
C PHE A 46 15.12 -2.53 9.30
N ARG A 47 14.28 -2.78 10.32
CA ARG A 47 14.39 -2.15 11.63
C ARG A 47 14.01 -3.07 12.79
N TYR A 48 14.58 -2.80 13.95
CA TYR A 48 14.18 -3.41 15.22
C TYR A 48 13.21 -2.50 15.97
N TYR A 49 12.09 -3.08 16.38
CA TYR A 49 11.01 -2.45 17.13
C TYR A 49 11.14 -2.79 18.61
N ASN A 50 11.01 -1.79 19.46
CA ASN A 50 11.02 -1.95 20.90
C ASN A 50 9.57 -2.01 21.43
N PRO A 51 9.10 -3.17 21.88
CA PRO A 51 7.74 -3.33 22.39
C PRO A 51 7.46 -2.58 23.70
N GLU A 52 8.49 -2.09 24.40
CA GLU A 52 8.31 -1.24 25.59
C GLU A 52 7.81 0.15 25.25
N THR A 53 8.37 0.72 24.19
CA THR A 53 8.19 2.13 23.82
C THR A 53 7.21 2.29 22.66
N GLY A 54 6.97 1.22 21.92
CA GLY A 54 6.17 1.25 20.70
C GLY A 54 6.89 1.86 19.50
N LEU A 55 8.22 1.97 19.54
CA LEU A 55 9.04 2.68 18.54
C LEU A 55 10.12 1.78 17.95
N TYR A 56 10.59 2.14 16.76
CA TYR A 56 11.84 1.64 16.20
C TYR A 56 13.04 2.21 16.97
N ILE A 57 14.08 1.40 17.14
CA ILE A 57 15.33 1.84 17.80
C ILE A 57 16.30 2.54 16.84
N SER A 58 16.07 2.43 15.53
CA SER A 58 16.86 3.08 14.48
C SER A 58 15.98 3.99 13.62
N GLN A 59 16.60 5.03 13.06
CA GLN A 59 15.93 5.91 12.10
C GLN A 59 15.50 5.12 10.87
N ASP A 60 14.38 5.51 10.27
CA ASP A 60 13.93 4.99 8.99
C ASP A 60 15.05 5.11 7.93
N PRO A 61 15.57 4.01 7.36
CA PRO A 61 16.60 4.06 6.33
C PRO A 61 16.20 4.85 5.08
N ILE A 62 14.91 5.00 4.81
CA ILE A 62 14.40 5.82 3.71
C ILE A 62 14.02 7.25 4.14
N GLY A 63 14.21 7.58 5.42
CA GLY A 63 13.97 8.89 6.01
C GLY A 63 12.56 9.40 5.75
N LEU A 64 12.43 10.65 5.33
CA LEU A 64 11.12 11.27 5.02
C LEU A 64 10.39 10.59 3.84
N ALA A 65 11.06 9.71 3.09
CA ALA A 65 10.41 8.98 2.01
C ALA A 65 9.35 7.97 2.50
N GLY A 66 9.37 7.56 3.77
CA GLY A 66 8.29 6.76 4.37
C GLY A 66 6.97 7.53 4.51
N ASN A 67 6.99 8.86 4.35
CA ASN A 67 5.84 9.72 4.66
C ASN A 67 5.41 9.60 6.14
N ASN A 68 6.38 9.35 7.03
CA ASN A 68 6.22 9.41 8.48
C ASN A 68 6.98 10.63 9.00
N PRO A 69 6.32 11.56 9.73
CA PRO A 69 7.01 12.73 10.30
C PRO A 69 8.00 12.37 11.42
N ASN A 70 7.90 11.16 11.99
CA ASN A 70 8.82 10.66 13.01
C ASN A 70 9.63 9.46 12.46
N PHE A 71 10.95 9.61 12.37
CA PHE A 71 11.85 8.57 11.86
C PHE A 71 11.87 7.28 12.66
N TYR A 72 11.41 7.31 13.92
CA TYR A 72 11.39 6.17 14.82
C TYR A 72 9.99 5.58 15.00
N ALA A 73 8.95 6.19 14.42
CA ALA A 73 7.59 5.71 14.61
C ALA A 73 7.30 4.44 13.80
N TYR A 74 6.49 3.54 14.39
CA TYR A 74 6.04 2.30 13.76
C TYR A 74 4.99 2.55 12.67
N VAL A 75 3.74 2.77 13.08
CA VAL A 75 2.61 3.11 12.21
C VAL A 75 1.73 4.15 12.91
N HIS A 76 0.85 4.82 12.16
CA HIS A 76 -0.09 5.79 12.74
C HIS A 76 -1.16 5.12 13.62
N ASP A 77 -1.67 3.96 13.20
CA ASP A 77 -2.68 3.19 13.95
C ASP A 77 -2.40 1.69 13.81
N SER A 78 -1.97 1.04 14.90
CA SER A 78 -1.60 -0.38 14.93
C SER A 78 -2.79 -1.33 14.77
N ASN A 79 -4.03 -0.86 14.90
CA ASN A 79 -5.22 -1.68 14.68
C ASN A 79 -5.56 -1.82 13.19
N THR A 80 -5.17 -0.82 12.38
CA THR A 80 -5.52 -0.76 10.96
C THR A 80 -4.31 -0.80 10.02
N MET A 81 -3.10 -0.64 10.56
CA MET A 81 -1.86 -0.56 9.80
C MET A 81 -0.78 -1.48 10.38
N VAL A 82 0.07 -1.96 9.49
CA VAL A 82 1.24 -2.78 9.82
C VAL A 82 2.42 -2.32 8.97
N ASP A 83 3.59 -2.16 9.59
CA ASP A 83 4.84 -1.89 8.86
C ASP A 83 5.63 -3.18 8.65
N VAL A 84 5.17 -3.99 7.69
CA VAL A 84 5.72 -5.32 7.34
C VAL A 84 7.19 -5.27 6.95
N PHE A 85 7.66 -4.14 6.42
CA PHE A 85 9.04 -3.98 5.99
C PHE A 85 9.89 -3.24 7.02
N GLY A 86 9.30 -2.54 7.98
CA GLY A 86 10.06 -1.58 8.77
C GLY A 86 10.48 -0.36 7.93
N LEU A 87 9.62 0.11 7.03
CA LEU A 87 9.84 1.27 6.14
C LEU A 87 8.56 2.12 5.95
N PHE A 88 7.62 2.07 6.89
CA PHE A 88 6.20 2.45 6.80
C PHE A 88 5.87 3.32 5.59
N PHE A 89 5.10 2.78 4.64
CA PHE A 89 4.78 3.44 3.37
C PHE A 89 3.41 4.12 3.40
N GLY A 90 3.34 5.30 4.01
CA GLY A 90 2.16 6.17 3.98
C GLY A 90 1.92 6.88 2.63
N LYS A 91 2.51 6.39 1.53
CA LYS A 91 2.48 7.08 0.22
C LYS A 91 1.14 6.91 -0.52
N VAL A 92 0.36 5.88 -0.21
CA VAL A 92 -0.89 5.56 -0.91
C VAL A 92 -2.05 6.35 -0.29
N ILE A 93 -2.78 7.09 -1.11
CA ILE A 93 -3.95 7.87 -0.69
C ILE A 93 -5.17 7.46 -1.51
N GLY A 94 -6.33 7.35 -0.87
CA GLY A 94 -7.59 7.00 -1.52
C GLY A 94 -7.86 5.50 -1.51
N ASN A 95 -8.95 5.10 -2.15
CA ASN A 95 -9.43 3.73 -2.20
C ASN A 95 -9.50 3.27 -3.65
N ALA A 96 -9.19 2.00 -3.89
CA ALA A 96 -9.35 1.41 -5.21
C ALA A 96 -10.83 1.42 -5.62
N GLN A 97 -11.11 1.80 -6.86
CA GLN A 97 -12.46 1.77 -7.39
C GLN A 97 -12.95 0.32 -7.51
N THR A 98 -14.10 0.04 -6.88
CA THR A 98 -14.82 -1.20 -7.12
C THR A 98 -15.66 -1.02 -8.39
N THR A 99 -15.35 -1.81 -9.40
CA THR A 99 -16.17 -1.90 -10.62
C THR A 99 -16.86 -3.26 -10.66
N GLY A 100 -17.84 -3.42 -11.55
CA GLY A 100 -18.43 -4.74 -11.82
C GLY A 100 -17.46 -5.74 -12.47
N THR A 101 -16.18 -5.37 -12.68
CA THR A 101 -15.15 -6.24 -13.29
C THR A 101 -14.37 -6.95 -12.20
N PHE A 102 -14.29 -8.28 -12.30
CA PHE A 102 -13.59 -9.10 -11.31
C PHE A 102 -12.10 -8.75 -11.23
N GLY A 103 -11.60 -8.58 -10.01
CA GLY A 103 -10.20 -8.29 -9.73
C GLY A 103 -9.77 -6.85 -10.00
N HIS A 104 -10.65 -5.96 -10.44
CA HIS A 104 -10.30 -4.56 -10.73
C HIS A 104 -9.66 -3.86 -9.53
N SER A 105 -10.39 -3.80 -8.40
CA SER A 105 -9.92 -3.15 -7.18
C SER A 105 -8.69 -3.84 -6.58
N THR A 106 -8.61 -5.17 -6.66
CA THR A 106 -7.46 -5.94 -6.18
C THR A 106 -6.19 -5.60 -6.98
N ILE A 107 -6.29 -5.51 -8.32
CA ILE A 107 -5.16 -5.11 -9.16
C ILE A 107 -4.73 -3.68 -8.85
N SER A 108 -5.66 -2.74 -8.65
CA SER A 108 -5.34 -1.36 -8.26
C SER A 108 -4.51 -1.32 -6.98
N LYS A 109 -4.95 -2.06 -5.95
CA LYS A 109 -4.24 -2.13 -4.66
C LYS A 109 -2.84 -2.74 -4.80
N ILE A 110 -2.71 -3.83 -5.55
CA ILE A 110 -1.41 -4.48 -5.79
C ILE A 110 -0.46 -3.52 -6.48
N ILE A 111 -0.90 -2.87 -7.57
CA ILE A 111 -0.07 -1.91 -8.31
C ILE A 111 0.31 -0.74 -7.42
N ALA A 112 -0.65 -0.17 -6.67
CA ALA A 112 -0.37 0.95 -5.78
C ALA A 112 0.69 0.60 -4.72
N ASN A 113 0.59 -0.59 -4.13
CA ASN A 113 1.55 -1.07 -3.15
C ASN A 113 2.94 -1.35 -3.77
N ILE A 114 3.01 -1.85 -5.00
CA ILE A 114 4.30 -2.03 -5.68
C ILE A 114 5.01 -0.69 -5.87
N TYR A 115 4.29 0.35 -6.30
CA TYR A 115 4.89 1.67 -6.48
C TYR A 115 5.17 2.39 -5.17
N SER A 116 4.41 2.15 -4.09
CA SER A 116 4.66 2.78 -2.80
C SER A 116 6.01 2.36 -2.22
N ILE A 117 6.46 1.14 -2.51
CA ILE A 117 7.75 0.58 -2.07
C ILE A 117 8.94 1.28 -2.77
N ASP A 118 8.77 1.85 -3.96
CA ASP A 118 9.88 2.49 -4.69
C ASP A 118 10.34 3.79 -3.99
N PRO A 119 11.63 3.92 -3.62
CA PRO A 119 12.15 5.09 -2.91
C PRO A 119 12.14 6.38 -3.75
N ARG A 120 12.02 6.27 -5.08
CA ARG A 120 11.89 7.41 -6.00
C ARG A 120 10.47 7.95 -6.03
N VAL A 121 9.49 7.16 -5.61
CA VAL A 121 8.09 7.56 -5.55
C VAL A 121 7.85 8.39 -4.29
N GLN A 122 7.22 9.55 -4.49
CA GLN A 122 6.80 10.45 -3.43
C GLN A 122 5.36 10.14 -2.98
N ARG A 123 4.46 9.85 -3.92
CA ARG A 123 3.04 9.61 -3.63
C ARG A 123 2.42 8.65 -4.63
N VAL A 124 1.46 7.88 -4.15
CA VAL A 124 0.57 7.07 -4.96
C VAL A 124 -0.87 7.43 -4.59
N THR A 125 -1.77 7.52 -5.56
CA THR A 125 -3.19 7.76 -5.31
C THR A 125 -4.03 6.71 -6.00
N MET A 126 -5.14 6.28 -5.38
CA MET A 126 -6.12 5.38 -6.00
C MET A 126 -7.47 6.07 -6.16
N ASP A 127 -8.01 6.06 -7.38
CA ASP A 127 -9.28 6.72 -7.76
C ASP A 127 -9.41 8.16 -7.22
N LEU A 128 -8.37 8.96 -7.42
CA LEU A 128 -8.33 10.36 -7.05
C LEU A 128 -7.85 11.21 -8.23
N GLY A 129 -8.32 12.46 -8.30
CA GLY A 129 -7.90 13.39 -9.35
C GLY A 129 -6.49 13.93 -9.15
N TYR A 130 -5.93 14.52 -10.21
CA TYR A 130 -4.57 15.07 -10.27
C TYR A 130 -4.24 16.08 -9.17
N LYS A 131 -5.22 16.86 -8.69
CA LYS A 131 -5.01 17.78 -7.56
C LYS A 131 -4.57 17.06 -6.29
N LYS A 132 -5.12 15.87 -6.01
CA LYS A 132 -4.69 15.05 -4.86
C LYS A 132 -3.36 14.35 -5.12
N LEU A 133 -3.12 13.91 -6.36
CA LEU A 133 -1.85 13.30 -6.76
C LEU A 133 -0.68 14.30 -6.64
N LEU A 134 -0.85 15.51 -7.14
CA LEU A 134 0.18 16.56 -7.15
C LEU A 134 0.27 17.31 -5.82
N GLY A 135 -0.68 17.11 -4.90
CA GLY A 135 -0.72 17.81 -3.61
C GLY A 135 -1.19 19.26 -3.69
N GLY A 136 -1.75 19.68 -4.82
CA GLY A 136 -2.20 21.04 -5.05
C GLY A 136 -2.43 21.32 -6.54
N GLY A 137 -2.58 22.60 -6.87
CA GLY A 137 -2.64 23.08 -8.25
C GLY A 137 -3.97 23.74 -8.64
N ASN A 138 -3.87 24.65 -9.62
CA ASN A 138 -4.94 25.50 -10.11
C ASN A 138 -5.52 24.97 -11.42
N PHE A 139 -5.97 23.72 -11.42
CA PHE A 139 -6.63 23.09 -12.57
C PHE A 139 -8.11 22.80 -12.27
N LYS A 140 -8.98 22.91 -13.30
CA LYS A 140 -10.40 22.49 -13.25
C LYS A 140 -10.53 20.99 -12.98
N TYR A 141 -11.76 20.49 -12.79
CA TYR A 141 -12.05 19.06 -12.74
C TYR A 141 -11.43 18.31 -13.93
N GLY A 142 -10.81 17.17 -13.65
CA GLY A 142 -10.12 16.35 -14.63
C GLY A 142 -10.39 14.87 -14.43
N PRO A 143 -9.73 14.00 -15.23
CA PRO A 143 -9.82 12.56 -15.05
C PRO A 143 -9.43 12.15 -13.63
N ARG A 144 -10.04 11.06 -13.17
CA ARG A 144 -9.63 10.32 -11.98
C ARG A 144 -8.97 9.04 -12.47
N PRO A 145 -7.65 8.93 -12.36
CA PRO A 145 -6.97 7.71 -12.70
C PRO A 145 -7.13 6.65 -11.62
N ASP A 146 -7.17 5.38 -12.02
CA ASP A 146 -7.27 4.26 -11.08
C ASP A 146 -6.08 4.21 -10.13
N VAL A 147 -4.87 4.40 -10.67
CA VAL A 147 -3.64 4.56 -9.91
C VAL A 147 -2.82 5.71 -10.51
N GLY A 148 -2.55 6.72 -9.69
CA GLY A 148 -1.62 7.81 -10.00
C GLY A 148 -0.35 7.69 -9.18
N VAL A 149 0.81 7.92 -9.77
CA VAL A 149 2.12 7.87 -9.11
C VAL A 149 2.84 9.19 -9.37
N LEU A 150 3.30 9.84 -8.30
CA LEU A 150 4.14 11.03 -8.35
C LEU A 150 5.54 10.66 -7.89
N TYR A 151 6.53 10.90 -8.73
CA TYR A 151 7.94 10.73 -8.38
C TYR A 151 8.50 12.00 -7.74
N LYS A 152 9.55 11.86 -6.94
CA LYS A 152 10.23 12.97 -6.26
C LYS A 152 10.81 14.03 -7.22
N ASN A 153 11.06 13.66 -8.47
CA ASN A 153 11.51 14.60 -9.52
C ASN A 153 10.36 15.36 -10.20
N GLY A 154 9.12 15.22 -9.71
CA GLY A 154 7.93 15.87 -10.26
C GLY A 154 7.26 15.14 -11.42
N ARG A 155 7.89 14.09 -11.97
CA ARG A 155 7.29 13.29 -13.05
C ARG A 155 6.08 12.50 -12.53
N VAL A 156 5.06 12.36 -13.36
CA VAL A 156 3.84 11.60 -13.06
C VAL A 156 3.79 10.30 -13.87
N LYS A 157 3.24 9.24 -13.29
CA LYS A 157 2.87 8.04 -14.01
C LYS A 157 1.46 7.62 -13.65
N ILE A 158 0.66 7.42 -14.68
CA ILE A 158 -0.74 7.06 -14.58
C ILE A 158 -0.91 5.62 -15.03
N ILE A 159 -1.60 4.83 -14.23
CA ILE A 159 -1.92 3.43 -14.54
C ILE A 159 -3.42 3.27 -14.42
N GLU A 160 -4.04 3.06 -15.57
CA GLU A 160 -5.46 2.74 -15.69
C GLU A 160 -5.63 1.22 -15.73
N ILE A 161 -6.65 0.71 -15.08
CA ILE A 161 -6.99 -0.71 -15.10
C ILE A 161 -8.26 -0.82 -15.93
N ALA A 162 -8.14 -1.41 -17.11
CA ALA A 162 -9.29 -1.49 -17.99
C ALA A 162 -10.38 -2.38 -17.35
N SER A 163 -11.57 -1.83 -17.17
CA SER A 163 -12.77 -2.58 -16.83
C SER A 163 -13.36 -3.24 -18.08
N LYS A 164 -14.35 -4.13 -17.91
CA LYS A 164 -15.00 -4.86 -19.01
C LYS A 164 -15.55 -3.95 -20.12
N THR A 165 -15.99 -2.74 -19.77
CA THR A 165 -16.64 -1.80 -20.70
C THR A 165 -15.69 -0.78 -21.30
N ASP A 166 -14.45 -0.69 -20.82
CA ASP A 166 -13.57 0.42 -21.18
C ASP A 166 -12.94 0.28 -22.55
N LYS A 167 -12.86 1.43 -23.23
CA LYS A 167 -12.07 1.62 -24.44
C LYS A 167 -10.71 2.19 -24.05
N ILE A 168 -9.67 1.46 -24.42
CA ILE A 168 -8.29 1.71 -23.97
C ILE A 168 -7.74 3.03 -24.51
N ASN A 169 -8.06 3.35 -25.77
CA ASN A 169 -7.63 4.60 -26.38
C ASN A 169 -8.22 5.81 -25.66
N ASP A 170 -9.46 5.69 -25.15
CA ASP A 170 -10.14 6.76 -24.42
C ASP A 170 -9.51 6.97 -23.04
N LEU A 171 -9.14 5.89 -22.35
CA LEU A 171 -8.42 5.95 -21.07
C LEU A 171 -7.04 6.61 -21.20
N ILE A 172 -6.33 6.36 -22.32
CA ILE A 172 -5.04 6.97 -22.59
C ILE A 172 -5.21 8.43 -23.00
N SER A 173 -6.10 8.72 -23.96
CA SER A 173 -6.26 10.06 -24.52
C SER A 173 -6.77 11.06 -23.49
N ARG A 174 -7.75 10.68 -22.64
CA ARG A 174 -8.29 11.56 -21.59
C ARG A 174 -7.19 12.06 -20.63
N ASN A 175 -6.28 11.16 -20.25
CA ASN A 175 -5.20 11.49 -19.32
C ASN A 175 -4.06 12.24 -19.99
N LYS A 176 -3.63 11.80 -21.19
CA LYS A 176 -2.61 12.52 -21.95
C LYS A 176 -3.03 13.95 -22.29
N ASN A 177 -4.27 14.14 -22.71
CA ASN A 177 -4.80 15.48 -23.02
C ASN A 177 -4.80 16.36 -21.76
N PHE A 178 -5.27 15.82 -20.62
CA PHE A 178 -5.25 16.56 -19.36
C PHE A 178 -3.83 16.94 -18.95
N MET A 179 -2.87 16.01 -19.02
CA MET A 179 -1.48 16.29 -18.67
C MET A 179 -0.85 17.32 -19.60
N ASN A 180 -1.07 17.20 -20.92
CA ASN A 180 -0.54 18.14 -21.91
C ASN A 180 -1.07 19.56 -21.70
N ILE A 181 -2.39 19.73 -21.49
CA ILE A 181 -3.01 21.05 -21.27
C ILE A 181 -2.47 21.72 -20.00
N ASN A 182 -2.11 20.92 -18.99
CA ASN A 182 -1.66 21.42 -17.69
C ASN A 182 -0.13 21.36 -17.52
N ASN A 183 0.63 21.11 -18.59
CA ASN A 183 2.10 21.00 -18.57
C ASN A 183 2.63 20.02 -17.51
N ILE A 184 1.97 18.87 -17.35
CA ILE A 184 2.37 17.81 -16.42
C ILE A 184 3.25 16.81 -17.21
N ASP A 185 4.52 16.68 -16.85
CA ASP A 185 5.39 15.64 -17.42
C ASP A 185 5.02 14.27 -16.86
N GLY A 186 4.78 13.30 -17.75
CA GLY A 186 4.44 11.95 -17.33
C GLY A 186 4.09 10.97 -18.43
N ASP A 187 3.77 9.75 -18.02
CA ASP A 187 3.31 8.67 -18.90
C ASP A 187 1.99 8.04 -18.43
N VAL A 188 1.19 7.56 -19.38
CA VAL A 188 -0.05 6.81 -19.13
C VAL A 188 0.13 5.38 -19.61
N LYS A 189 -0.15 4.42 -18.75
CA LYS A 189 -0.18 2.98 -19.06
C LYS A 189 -1.56 2.42 -18.73
N VAL A 190 -1.96 1.39 -19.49
CA VAL A 190 -3.21 0.67 -19.26
C VAL A 190 -2.90 -0.79 -18.98
N ASN A 191 -3.44 -1.32 -17.89
CA ASN A 191 -3.37 -2.73 -17.50
C ASN A 191 -4.68 -3.43 -17.88
N ARG A 192 -4.60 -4.56 -18.62
CA ARG A 192 -5.76 -5.34 -19.10
C ARG A 192 -6.03 -6.61 -18.29
N LEU A 193 -5.32 -6.82 -17.18
CA LEU A 193 -5.37 -8.06 -16.43
C LEU A 193 -6.77 -8.31 -15.84
N ALA A 194 -7.50 -7.25 -15.45
CA ALA A 194 -8.87 -7.37 -14.97
C ALA A 194 -9.82 -7.89 -16.07
N GLN A 195 -9.74 -7.35 -17.30
CA GLN A 195 -10.49 -7.86 -18.44
C GLN A 195 -10.15 -9.33 -18.76
N PHE A 196 -8.87 -9.69 -18.65
CA PHE A 196 -8.44 -11.07 -18.86
C PHE A 196 -9.00 -12.03 -17.80
N MET A 197 -8.93 -11.65 -16.52
CA MET A 197 -9.51 -12.43 -15.42
C MET A 197 -11.03 -12.57 -15.55
N GLU A 198 -11.73 -11.52 -15.98
CA GLU A 198 -13.17 -11.56 -16.22
C GLU A 198 -13.54 -12.55 -17.33
N LYS A 199 -12.76 -12.60 -18.43
CA LYS A 199 -12.94 -13.60 -19.50
C LYS A 199 -12.73 -15.03 -18.99
N ILE A 200 -11.72 -15.26 -18.15
CA ILE A 200 -11.47 -16.56 -17.52
C ILE A 200 -12.66 -16.94 -16.63
N LYS A 201 -13.11 -16.04 -15.74
CA LYS A 201 -14.25 -16.28 -14.86
C LYS A 201 -15.51 -16.66 -15.65
N SER A 202 -15.80 -15.93 -16.73
CA SER A 202 -16.90 -16.23 -17.65
C SER A 202 -16.75 -17.61 -18.29
N LYS A 203 -15.56 -17.95 -18.78
CA LYS A 203 -15.28 -19.23 -19.46
C LYS A 203 -15.44 -20.43 -18.53
N PHE A 204 -15.04 -20.29 -17.27
CA PHE A 204 -15.05 -21.39 -16.29
C PHE A 204 -16.23 -21.35 -15.32
N LYS A 205 -17.21 -20.45 -15.51
CA LYS A 205 -18.39 -20.26 -14.63
C LYS A 205 -18.04 -20.18 -13.14
N ILE A 206 -16.88 -19.61 -12.80
CA ILE A 206 -16.40 -19.52 -11.43
C ILE A 206 -17.34 -18.58 -10.67
N LYS A 207 -18.13 -19.12 -9.73
CA LYS A 207 -18.90 -18.33 -8.77
C LYS A 207 -17.96 -17.86 -7.68
N CYS A 208 -17.69 -16.56 -7.64
CA CYS A 208 -17.09 -15.94 -6.46
C CYS A 208 -18.22 -15.72 -5.45
N LYS A 209 -18.11 -16.35 -4.28
CA LYS A 209 -18.96 -16.03 -3.12
C LYS A 209 -18.52 -14.70 -2.53
#